data_AF-A0A968CWU6-F1
#
_entry.id   AF-A0A968CWU6-F1
#
_cell.length_a   1.000
_cell.length_b   1.000
_cell.length_c   1.000
_cell.angle_alpha   90.00
_cell.angle_beta   90.00
_cell.angle_gamma   90.00
#
_symmetry.space_group_name_H-M   'P 1'
#
loop_
_entity.id
_entity.type
_entity.pdbx_description
1 polymer ?
#
loop_
_entity_poly.entity_id
_entity_poly.type
_entity_poly.pdbx_seq_one_letter_code
_entity_poly.pdbx_strand_id
1 'polypeptide(L)' 'MDIHYTRPARSDVFVCTAWSTHKTRRSSFVRSDIHDSNGELVAMGQGTFRIIP' A
#
# COMPACT_ATOMS: atom_id res chain seq x y z
N MET A 1 -2.98 -10.66 0.76
CA MET A 1 -2.40 -9.36 0.39
C MET A 1 -2.23 -9.39 -1.11
N ASP A 2 -2.59 -8.30 -1.77
CA ASP A 2 -2.48 -8.13 -3.21
C ASP A 2 -1.59 -6.93 -3.52
N ILE A 3 -0.74 -7.05 -4.54
CA ILE A 3 0.17 -5.99 -4.99
C ILE A 3 0.08 -5.91 -6.51
N HIS A 4 -0.20 -4.71 -7.00
CA HIS A 4 -0.21 -4.40 -8.42
C HIS A 4 0.97 -3.50 -8.77
N TYR A 5 1.89 -4.00 -9.58
CA TYR A 5 3.01 -3.23 -10.11
C TYR A 5 2.56 -2.43 -11.33
N THR A 6 2.65 -1.11 -11.24
CA THR A 6 2.19 -0.20 -12.30
C THR A 6 3.29 0.10 -13.31
N ARG A 7 4.56 0.11 -12.86
CA ARG A 7 5.73 0.36 -13.72
C ARG A 7 7.04 -0.05 -13.04
N PRO A 8 8.14 -0.21 -13.80
CA PRO A 8 9.47 -0.40 -13.23
C PRO A 8 9.93 0.83 -12.44
N ALA A 9 10.61 0.57 -11.32
CA ALA A 9 11.27 1.63 -10.54
C ALA A 9 12.44 2.25 -11.31
N ARG A 10 12.61 3.56 -11.17
CA ARG A 10 13.72 4.32 -11.77
C ARG A 10 14.65 4.95 -10.74
N SER A 11 14.49 4.58 -9.47
CA SER A 11 15.25 5.11 -8.33
C SER A 11 15.40 4.04 -7.25
N ASP A 12 16.30 4.30 -6.30
CA ASP A 12 16.72 3.40 -5.24
C ASP A 12 15.92 3.57 -3.93
N VAL A 13 15.22 4.70 -3.78
CA VAL A 13 14.43 5.02 -2.57
C VAL A 13 12.95 4.98 -2.90
N PHE A 14 12.19 4.30 -2.02
CA PHE A 14 10.73 4.17 -2.12
C PHE A 14 10.05 4.67 -0.87
N VAL A 15 8.91 5.33 -1.05
CA VAL A 15 8.02 5.76 0.03
C VAL A 15 6.69 5.05 -0.14
N CYS A 16 6.27 4.32 0.90
CA CYS A 16 4.97 3.69 0.97
C CYS A 16 4.05 4.46 1.90
N THR A 17 2.94 4.97 1.37
CA THR A 17 1.88 5.60 2.15
C THR A 17 0.69 4.67 2.19
N ALA A 18 0.23 4.30 3.40
CA ALA A 18 -0.88 3.39 3.59
C ALA A 18 -1.96 3.98 4.50
N TRP A 19 -3.22 3.67 4.20
CA TRP A 19 -4.36 4.12 4.99
C TRP A 19 -5.46 3.05 5.03
N SER A 20 -6.22 3.05 6.13
CA SER A 20 -7.39 2.19 6.25
C SER A 20 -8.51 2.75 5.38
N THR A 21 -8.96 1.98 4.39
CA THR A 21 -10.11 2.35 3.56
C THR A 21 -11.43 1.98 4.22
N HIS A 22 -11.43 0.91 5.02
CA HIS A 22 -12.58 0.50 5.81
C HIS A 22 -12.13 -0.21 7.09
N LYS A 23 -12.83 0.00 8.20
CA LYS A 23 -12.50 -0.62 9.49
C LYS A 23 -13.76 -1.19 10.12
N THR A 24 -13.68 -2.44 10.54
CA THR A 24 -14.71 -3.14 11.33
C THR A 24 -14.17 -3.47 12.71
N ARG A 25 -14.97 -4.13 13.55
CA ARG A 25 -14.53 -4.57 14.88
C ARG A 25 -13.39 -5.59 14.83
N ARG A 26 -13.32 -6.42 13.79
CA ARG A 26 -12.36 -7.54 13.69
C ARG A 26 -11.41 -7.44 12.51
N SER A 27 -11.59 -6.47 11.61
CA SER A 27 -10.77 -6.32 10.42
C SER A 27 -10.52 -4.86 10.05
N SER A 28 -9.36 -4.56 9.47
CA SER A 28 -9.06 -3.30 8.79
C SER A 28 -8.63 -3.59 7.35
N PHE A 29 -9.33 -2.97 6.41
CA PHE A 29 -9.01 -2.99 4.99
C PHE A 29 -8.10 -1.79 4.72
N VAL A 30 -6.94 -2.04 4.12
CA VAL A 30 -5.88 -1.07 3.92
C VAL A 30 -5.55 -1.00 2.44
N ARG A 31 -5.37 0.22 1.94
CA ARG A 31 -4.74 0.49 0.65
C ARG A 31 -3.40 1.16 0.91
N SER A 32 -2.44 0.89 0.04
CA SER A 32 -1.15 1.55 0.03
C SER A 32 -0.75 1.95 -1.37
N ASP A 33 -0.10 3.09 -1.49
CA ASP A 33 0.52 3.57 -2.70
C ASP A 33 2.03 3.66 -2.46
N ILE A 34 2.83 3.08 -3.36
CA ILE A 34 4.30 3.09 -3.30
C ILE A 34 4.81 4.00 -4.41
N HIS A 35 5.55 5.04 -4.03
CA HIS A 35 6.19 5.99 -4.93
C HIS A 35 7.70 5.85 -4.88
N ASP A 36 8.38 6.10 -5.99
CA ASP A 36 9.84 6.25 -6.03
C ASP A 36 10.27 7.68 -5.62
N SER A 37 11.58 7.95 -5.58
CA SER A 37 12.11 9.27 -5.23
C SER A 37 11.69 10.41 -6.18
N ASN A 38 11.23 10.09 -7.39
CA ASN A 38 10.75 11.06 -8.35
C ASN A 38 9.26 11.38 -8.14
N GLY A 39 8.62 10.77 -7.14
CA GLY A 39 7.19 10.91 -6.87
C GLY A 39 6.33 10.03 -7.78
N GLU A 40 6.93 9.07 -8.47
CA GLU A 40 6.25 8.22 -9.44
C GLU A 40 5.65 6.98 -8.75
N LEU A 41 4.33 6.76 -8.86
CA LEU A 41 3.63 5.55 -8.39
C LEU A 41 4.12 4.27 -9.08
N VAL A 42 4.94 3.47 -8.40
CA VAL A 42 5.52 2.23 -8.93
C VAL A 42 4.71 0.97 -8.61
N ALA A 43 3.94 1.01 -7.53
CA ALA A 43 3.07 -0.08 -7.15
C ALA A 43 1.92 0.39 -6.26
N MET A 44 0.84 -0.38 -6.25
CA MET A 44 -0.26 -0.25 -5.31
C MET A 44 -0.41 -1.55 -4.53
N GLY A 45 -0.78 -1.44 -3.27
CA GLY A 45 -1.03 -2.58 -2.39
C GLY A 45 -2.44 -2.53 -1.80
N GLN A 46 -3.03 -3.71 -1.63
CA GLN A 46 -4.26 -3.88 -0.85
C GLN A 46 -4.11 -5.03 0.14
N GLY A 47 -4.59 -4.78 1.35
CA GLY A 47 -4.50 -5.73 2.46
C GLY A 47 -5.76 -5.74 3.30
N THR A 48 -6.04 -6.89 3.90
CA THR A 48 -7.02 -7.01 4.97
C THR A 48 -6.31 -7.58 6.19
N PHE A 49 -6.30 -6.81 7.27
CA PHE A 49 -5.64 -7.15 8.52
C PHE A 49 -6.70 -7.52 9.55
N ARG A 50 -6.46 -8.61 10.29
CA ARG A 50 -7.29 -8.96 11.44
C ARG A 50 -6.88 -8.09 12.63
N ILE A 51 -7.86 -7.54 13.32
CA ILE A 51 -7.67 -6.82 14.59
C ILE A 51 -7.76 -7.85 15.71
N ILE A 52 -6.66 -8.03 16.45
CA ILE A 52 -6.59 -8.89 17.63
C ILE A 52 -6.50 -7.96 18.84
N PRO A 53 -7.52 -7.93 19.72
CA PRO A 53 -7.51 -7.15 20.96
C PRO A 53 -6.46 -7.64 21.97
#